data_AF-Q4TH73-F1
#
_entry.id   AF-Q4TH73-F1
#
_cell.length_a   1.000
_cell.length_b   1.000
_cell.length_c   1.000
_cell.angle_alpha   90.00
_cell.angle_beta   90.00
_cell.angle_gamma   90.00
#
_symmetry.space_group_name_H-M   'P 1'
#
loop_
_entity.id
_entity.type
_entity.pdbx_description
1 polymer ?
#
loop_
_entity_poly.entity_id
_entity_poly.type
_entity_poly.pdbx_seq_one_letter_code
_entity_poly.pdbx_strand_id
1 'polypeptide(L)'
;DDADWVHRKSIVGSEDHTLLGRCKDAGYFMHFNTMAGKPQESALLESRILYPKRKLQCLQFFYKMTGSLKDKLVIWVKMDDGTGTVRKMKKIHTFYG
;
A
#
# COMPACT_ATOMS: atom_id res chain seq x y z
N ASP A 1 -11.12 3.89 -8.48
CA ASP A 1 -9.66 3.84 -8.68
C ASP A 1 -9.44 3.67 -10.16
N ASP A 2 -8.32 4.20 -10.64
CA ASP A 2 -8.07 4.40 -12.07
C ASP A 2 -6.88 3.55 -12.56
N ALA A 3 -6.11 2.98 -11.64
CA ALA A 3 -4.93 2.17 -11.90
C ALA A 3 -4.75 1.09 -10.83
N ASP A 4 -3.82 0.16 -11.07
CA ASP A 4 -3.63 -1.04 -10.24
C ASP A 4 -2.26 -1.10 -9.55
N TRP A 5 -2.26 -1.69 -8.35
CA TRP A 5 -1.04 -2.19 -7.72
C TRP A 5 -0.65 -3.53 -8.35
N VAL A 6 0.59 -3.65 -8.82
CA VAL A 6 1.09 -4.89 -9.42
C VAL A 6 2.01 -5.64 -8.45
N HIS A 7 1.81 -6.96 -8.35
CA HIS A 7 2.71 -7.84 -7.60
C HIS A 7 3.96 -8.12 -8.42
N ARG A 8 5.08 -7.50 -8.03
CA ARG A 8 6.32 -7.51 -8.81
C ARG A 8 7.39 -8.37 -8.15
N LYS A 9 8.07 -9.18 -8.96
CA LYS A 9 9.25 -9.94 -8.52
C LYS A 9 10.40 -8.99 -8.21
N SER A 10 11.08 -9.27 -7.10
CA SER A 10 12.33 -8.63 -6.71
C SER A 10 13.43 -8.90 -7.73
N ILE A 11 14.16 -7.85 -8.12
CA ILE A 11 15.28 -7.91 -9.05
C ILE A 11 16.42 -7.04 -8.53
N VAL A 12 17.65 -7.29 -9.00
CA VAL A 12 18.81 -6.46 -8.65
C VAL A 12 18.56 -5.00 -9.05
N GLY A 13 18.80 -4.07 -8.11
CA GLY A 13 18.53 -2.64 -8.27
C GLY A 13 17.09 -2.21 -7.94
N SER A 14 16.18 -3.16 -7.76
CA SER A 14 14.82 -2.96 -7.26
C SER A 14 14.45 -4.11 -6.32
N GLU A 15 15.30 -4.34 -5.32
CA GLU A 15 15.09 -5.40 -4.35
C GLU A 15 13.88 -5.11 -3.44
N ASP A 16 13.19 -6.18 -3.06
CA ASP A 16 12.18 -6.16 -2.01
C ASP A 16 12.81 -6.02 -0.61
N HIS A 17 12.00 -5.55 0.34
CA HIS A 17 12.43 -5.37 1.74
C HIS A 17 12.32 -6.63 2.60
N THR A 18 11.85 -7.77 2.08
CA THR A 18 11.73 -9.03 2.83
C THR A 18 13.03 -9.84 2.79
N LEU A 19 13.68 -9.93 1.62
CA LEU A 19 14.90 -10.72 1.42
C LEU A 19 16.12 -9.85 1.09
N LEU A 20 15.94 -8.55 0.79
CA LEU A 20 17.02 -7.60 0.51
C LEU A 20 18.00 -8.09 -0.56
N GLY A 21 17.50 -8.81 -1.57
CA GLY A 21 18.30 -9.38 -2.66
C GLY A 21 19.24 -10.53 -2.25
N ARG A 22 19.20 -11.00 -0.99
CA ARG A 22 20.08 -12.09 -0.51
C ARG A 22 19.72 -13.45 -1.09
N CYS A 23 18.46 -13.65 -1.43
CA CYS A 23 17.96 -14.88 -2.05
C CYS A 23 17.75 -14.65 -3.54
N LYS A 24 18.53 -15.34 -4.37
CA LYS A 24 18.43 -15.25 -5.82
C LYS A 24 17.03 -15.70 -6.29
N ASP A 25 16.46 -14.95 -7.23
CA ASP A 25 15.18 -15.24 -7.87
C ASP A 25 13.97 -15.39 -6.92
N ALA A 26 14.08 -14.84 -5.72
CA ALA A 26 13.04 -14.86 -4.69
C ALA A 26 12.65 -13.43 -4.27
N GLY A 27 11.53 -13.32 -3.56
CA GLY A 27 11.05 -12.06 -3.01
C GLY A 27 10.13 -11.29 -3.97
N TYR A 28 9.16 -10.61 -3.39
CA TYR A 28 8.14 -9.86 -4.12
C TYR A 28 7.70 -8.64 -3.32
N PHE A 29 7.18 -7.65 -4.02
CA PHE A 29 6.57 -6.46 -3.42
C PHE A 29 5.43 -5.95 -4.29
N MET A 30 4.52 -5.17 -3.69
CA MET A 30 3.49 -4.47 -4.43
C MET A 30 4.05 -3.15 -4.96
N HIS A 31 3.84 -2.88 -6.24
CA HIS A 31 4.38 -1.71 -6.93
C HIS A 31 3.26 -0.94 -7.63
N PHE A 32 3.25 0.37 -7.45
CA PHE A 32 2.38 1.29 -8.18
C PHE A 32 3.25 2.29 -8.94
N ASN A 33 3.10 2.35 -10.27
CA ASN A 33 3.93 3.19 -11.12
C ASN A 33 3.29 4.57 -11.31
N THR A 34 3.75 5.57 -10.57
CA THR A 34 3.27 6.96 -10.70
C THR A 34 3.90 7.71 -11.87
N MET A 35 5.02 7.23 -12.44
CA MET A 35 5.74 7.95 -13.50
C MET A 35 5.05 7.86 -14.87
N ALA A 36 4.35 6.76 -15.13
CA ALA A 36 3.60 6.56 -16.38
C ALA A 36 2.13 7.00 -16.26
N GLY A 37 1.68 7.32 -15.06
CA GLY A 37 0.30 7.66 -14.76
C GLY A 37 -0.05 9.13 -15.04
N LYS A 38 -1.34 9.43 -15.01
CA LYS A 38 -1.85 10.81 -15.09
C LYS A 38 -1.80 11.49 -13.72
N PRO A 39 -1.67 12.83 -13.65
CA PRO A 39 -1.83 13.53 -12.39
C PRO A 39 -3.16 13.17 -11.72
N GLN A 40 -3.12 12.91 -10.41
CA GLN A 40 -4.27 12.50 -9.58
C GLN A 40 -4.80 11.08 -9.82
N GLU A 41 -4.20 10.31 -10.73
CA GLU A 41 -4.49 8.88 -10.87
C GLU A 41 -4.17 8.15 -9.57
N SER A 42 -5.06 7.23 -9.17
CA SER A 42 -4.96 6.54 -7.88
C SER A 42 -5.24 5.05 -8.02
N ALA A 43 -4.52 4.28 -7.22
CA ALA A 43 -4.67 2.83 -7.11
C ALA A 43 -4.91 2.44 -5.64
N LEU A 44 -5.84 1.52 -5.40
CA LEU A 44 -6.17 1.05 -4.06
C LEU A 44 -5.58 -0.35 -3.83
N LEU A 45 -4.98 -0.55 -2.66
CA LEU A 45 -4.57 -1.86 -2.16
C LEU A 45 -5.28 -2.10 -0.83
N GLU A 46 -6.35 -2.87 -0.89
CA GLU A 46 -7.18 -3.16 0.28
C GLU A 46 -6.80 -4.51 0.91
N SER A 47 -6.69 -4.55 2.24
CA SER A 47 -6.57 -5.80 2.96
C SER A 47 -7.89 -6.58 2.92
N ARG A 48 -7.83 -7.88 3.24
CA ARG A 48 -9.02 -8.59 3.70
C ARG A 48 -9.66 -7.91 4.92
N ILE A 49 -10.90 -8.27 5.22
CA ILE A 49 -11.59 -7.83 6.44
C ILE A 49 -10.86 -8.41 7.66
N LEU A 50 -10.59 -7.56 8.65
CA LEU A 50 -9.94 -7.93 9.92
C LEU A 50 -10.95 -7.82 11.06
N TYR A 51 -10.91 -8.78 12.00
CA TYR A 51 -11.76 -8.84 13.18
C TYR A 51 -10.93 -8.64 14.45
N PRO A 52 -10.57 -7.39 14.81
CA PRO A 52 -9.68 -7.12 15.92
C PRO A 52 -10.32 -7.50 17.27
N LYS A 53 -9.58 -8.27 18.09
CA LYS A 53 -10.02 -8.65 19.45
C LYS A 53 -9.67 -7.63 20.53
N ARG A 54 -8.66 -6.79 20.28
CA ARG A 54 -8.20 -5.72 21.17
C ARG A 54 -8.53 -4.36 20.57
N LYS A 55 -8.70 -3.34 21.41
CA LYS A 55 -9.03 -1.97 20.98
C LYS A 55 -7.90 -1.25 20.24
N LEU A 56 -6.64 -1.63 20.50
CA LEU A 56 -5.47 -1.01 19.89
C LEU A 56 -4.87 -1.95 18.84
N GLN A 57 -4.60 -1.41 17.66
CA GLN A 57 -3.93 -2.10 16.56
C GLN A 57 -2.72 -1.28 16.09
N CYS A 58 -1.68 -1.96 15.63
CA CYS A 58 -0.48 -1.34 15.06
C CYS A 58 -0.34 -1.83 13.62
N LEU A 59 -0.31 -0.91 12.66
CA LEU A 59 0.01 -1.19 11.26
C LEU A 59 1.45 -0.77 11.00
N GLN A 60 2.24 -1.67 10.46
CA GLN A 60 3.66 -1.47 10.15
C GLN A 60 3.94 -2.10 8.80
N PHE A 61 4.70 -1.40 7.97
CA PHE A 61 5.09 -1.86 6.64
C PHE A 61 6.37 -1.15 6.20
N PHE A 62 7.13 -1.79 5.31
CA PHE A 62 8.20 -1.14 4.57
C PHE A 62 7.63 -0.53 3.29
N TYR A 63 8.12 0.65 2.92
CA TYR A 63 7.75 1.32 1.67
C TYR A 63 8.98 1.99 1.07
N LYS A 64 8.93 2.18 -0.25
CA LYS A 64 9.93 2.92 -1.02
C LYS A 64 9.21 3.76 -2.05
N MET A 65 9.47 5.06 -2.06
CA MET A 65 8.96 5.98 -3.07
C MET A 65 10.14 6.43 -3.93
N THR A 66 10.04 6.24 -5.24
CA THR A 66 11.06 6.66 -6.22
C THR A 66 10.49 7.59 -7.28
N GLY A 67 9.21 7.93 -7.18
CA GLY A 67 8.51 8.83 -8.08
C GLY A 67 8.73 10.30 -7.73
N SER A 68 7.69 11.11 -7.92
CA SER A 68 7.72 12.53 -7.59
C SER A 68 7.61 12.76 -6.08
N LEU A 69 8.23 13.84 -5.58
CA LEU A 69 8.01 14.36 -4.21
C LEU A 69 6.54 14.77 -3.97
N LYS A 70 5.75 14.92 -5.04
CA LYS A 70 4.32 15.24 -4.98
C LYS A 70 3.44 13.99 -4.84
N ASP A 71 4.00 12.80 -5.09
CA ASP A 71 3.29 11.54 -4.97
C ASP A 71 2.96 11.26 -3.51
N LYS A 72 1.89 10.49 -3.28
CA LYS A 72 1.34 10.27 -1.94
C LYS A 72 0.95 8.83 -1.74
N LEU A 73 1.26 8.29 -0.57
CA LEU A 73 0.67 7.05 -0.07
C LEU A 73 -0.24 7.38 1.11
N VAL A 74 -1.53 7.17 0.95
CA VAL A 74 -2.54 7.52 1.97
C VAL A 74 -3.07 6.24 2.63
N ILE A 75 -2.94 6.16 3.94
CA ILE A 75 -3.45 5.04 4.73
C ILE A 75 -4.85 5.37 5.22
N TRP A 76 -5.80 4.53 4.83
CA TRP A 76 -7.20 4.60 5.24
C TRP A 76 -7.58 3.36 6.04
N VAL A 77 -8.47 3.54 7.01
CA VAL A 77 -9.12 2.44 7.73
C VAL A 77 -10.61 2.51 7.46
N LYS A 78 -11.15 1.41 6.93
CA LYS A 78 -12.57 1.21 6.63
C LYS A 78 -13.19 0.37 7.74
N MET A 79 -14.01 0.99 8.60
CA MET A 79 -14.63 0.30 9.75
C MET A 79 -16.09 -0.02 9.45
N ASP A 80 -16.50 -1.24 9.78
CA ASP A 80 -17.90 -1.58 9.88
C ASP A 80 -18.48 -1.06 11.20
N ASP A 81 -19.61 -0.38 11.15
CA ASP A 81 -20.33 0.12 12.33
C ASP A 81 -21.53 -0.77 12.70
N GLY A 82 -21.69 -1.91 12.04
CA GLY A 82 -22.74 -2.89 12.33
C GLY A 82 -24.11 -2.54 11.73
N THR A 83 -24.21 -1.49 10.92
CA THR A 83 -25.49 -1.01 10.35
C THR A 83 -25.72 -1.43 8.89
N GLY A 84 -24.76 -2.11 8.25
CA GLY A 84 -24.93 -2.66 6.90
C GLY A 84 -24.78 -1.65 5.75
N THR A 85 -24.48 -0.38 6.03
CA THR A 85 -24.20 0.67 5.03
C THR A 85 -22.73 1.07 5.01
N VAL A 86 -22.33 1.93 4.04
CA VAL A 86 -20.91 2.22 3.72
C VAL A 86 -20.09 2.57 4.96
N ARG A 87 -19.25 1.60 5.29
CA ARG A 87 -18.20 1.52 6.31
C ARG A 87 -17.46 2.85 6.52
N LYS A 88 -17.43 3.36 7.75
CA LYS A 88 -16.76 4.60 8.16
C LYS A 88 -15.29 4.60 7.72
N MET A 89 -14.95 5.48 6.78
CA MET A 89 -13.58 5.68 6.31
C MET A 89 -12.87 6.71 7.20
N LYS A 90 -11.72 6.34 7.73
CA LYS A 90 -10.85 7.24 8.50
C LYS A 90 -9.47 7.29 7.87
N LYS A 91 -9.03 8.49 7.47
CA LYS A 91 -7.63 8.72 7.08
C LYS A 91 -6.77 8.65 8.33
N ILE A 92 -5.74 7.81 8.28
CA ILE A 92 -4.81 7.61 9.40
C ILE A 92 -3.53 8.41 9.18
N HIS A 93 -2.96 8.30 7.98
CA HIS A 93 -1.68 8.94 7.67
C HIS A 93 -1.51 9.16 6.17
N THR A 94 -0.65 10.11 5.81
CA THR A 94 -0.21 10.33 4.44
C THR A 94 1.31 10.43 4.42
N PHE A 95 1.94 9.56 3.65
CA PHE A 95 3.35 9.66 3.30
C PHE A 95 3.49 10.41 1.98
N TYR A 96 4.58 11.15 1.84
CA TYR A 96 4.94 11.90 0.63
C TYR A 96 6.25 11.36 0.08
N GLY A 97 6.43 11.48 -1.24
CA GLY A 97 7.64 11.06 -1.95
C GLY A 97 8.89 11.84 -1.58
#